data_AF-A0A1G7GAB5-F1
#
_entry.id   AF-A0A1G7GAB5-F1
#
_cell.length_a   1.000
_cell.length_b   1.000
_cell.length_c   1.000
_cell.angle_alpha   90.00
_cell.angle_beta   90.00
_cell.angle_gamma   90.00
#
_symmetry.space_group_name_H-M   'P 1'
#
loop_
_entity.id
_entity.type
_entity.pdbx_description
1 polymer ?
#
loop_
_entity_poly.entity_id
_entity_poly.type
_entity_poly.pdbx_seq_one_letter_code
_entity_poly.pdbx_strand_id
1 'polypeptide(L)'
;MGTFLCCNSINKKEPFVAKEKNDNILEDSSTSVHETGLLNDILKIDPLEVIVVQCANGYEYAQHGYDFNPIIEKELNNFENIIIKPFPLKTLMGVSYQGVFDKKYCPPIIEKVSADYLILTRFDKELYIGNSNKQRWGYELRVVNTKTLEQITAMEAHNLKNYTEIEKHIKHNIGTLKIAVENLK
;
A
#
# COMPACT_ATOMS: atom_id res chain seq x y z
N MET A 1 52.13 4.40 -29.63
CA MET A 1 52.10 3.18 -28.80
C MET A 1 50.64 2.81 -28.61
N GLY A 2 50.23 1.63 -29.11
CA GLY A 2 48.87 1.09 -28.99
C GLY A 2 47.91 1.44 -30.13
N THR A 3 48.03 0.76 -31.27
CA THR A 3 47.01 0.62 -32.33
C THR A 3 46.25 -0.71 -32.17
N PHE A 4 45.16 -0.85 -32.94
CA PHE A 4 44.39 -2.05 -33.32
C PHE A 4 43.12 -2.34 -32.48
N LEU A 5 41.97 -2.75 -33.04
CA LEU A 5 41.62 -3.28 -34.38
C LEU A 5 40.10 -3.07 -34.61
N CYS A 6 39.69 -2.53 -35.76
CA CYS A 6 38.33 -2.69 -36.31
C CYS A 6 38.17 -4.09 -36.91
N CYS A 7 36.98 -4.70 -36.89
CA CYS A 7 36.45 -5.40 -38.08
C CYS A 7 34.95 -5.76 -37.98
N ASN A 8 34.25 -5.45 -39.07
CA ASN A 8 32.87 -5.77 -39.44
C ASN A 8 32.70 -7.23 -39.91
N SER A 9 31.47 -7.76 -39.85
CA SER A 9 30.70 -8.35 -40.98
C SER A 9 29.57 -9.26 -40.41
N ILE A 10 28.29 -9.05 -40.67
CA ILE A 10 27.50 -9.09 -41.93
C ILE A 10 27.20 -10.52 -42.42
N ASN A 11 25.89 -10.73 -42.73
CA ASN A 11 25.21 -11.77 -43.52
C ASN A 11 24.64 -12.97 -42.75
N LYS A 12 23.45 -13.52 -43.04
CA LYS A 12 22.37 -13.30 -44.05
C LYS A 12 21.19 -14.20 -43.60
N LYS A 13 19.95 -13.70 -43.53
CA LYS A 13 18.79 -14.00 -44.43
C LYS A 13 18.49 -15.49 -44.71
N GLU A 14 17.37 -16.01 -44.17
CA GLU A 14 16.07 -16.33 -44.86
C GLU A 14 16.03 -17.82 -45.32
N PRO A 15 14.89 -18.49 -45.67
CA PRO A 15 13.48 -18.06 -45.76
C PRO A 15 12.39 -19.04 -45.22
N PHE A 16 11.18 -18.47 -45.15
CA PHE A 16 9.81 -18.98 -45.42
C PHE A 16 9.58 -20.36 -46.09
N VAL A 17 8.60 -21.14 -45.58
CA VAL A 17 7.73 -22.05 -46.36
C VAL A 17 6.31 -22.05 -45.77
N ALA A 18 5.31 -22.02 -46.64
CA ALA A 18 3.86 -22.00 -46.38
C ALA A 18 3.16 -23.32 -46.82
N LYS A 19 1.85 -23.40 -46.52
CA LYS A 19 0.76 -24.32 -47.01
C LYS A 19 0.39 -25.46 -46.03
N GLU A 20 -0.87 -25.89 -45.86
CA GLU A 20 -2.14 -25.65 -46.56
C GLU A 20 -3.34 -26.05 -45.66
N LYS A 21 -4.54 -25.55 -45.99
CA LYS A 21 -5.85 -25.91 -45.44
C LYS A 21 -6.23 -27.39 -45.68
N ASN A 22 -7.08 -27.95 -44.81
CA ASN A 22 -8.21 -28.79 -45.27
C ASN A 22 -9.36 -28.82 -44.24
N ASP A 23 -10.58 -28.80 -44.77
CA ASP A 23 -11.87 -28.60 -44.09
C ASP A 23 -12.55 -29.92 -43.66
N ASN A 24 -13.37 -29.80 -42.59
CA ASN A 24 -14.61 -30.50 -42.23
C ASN A 24 -14.63 -32.03 -41.94
N ILE A 25 -15.21 -32.42 -40.78
CA ILE A 25 -16.56 -33.03 -40.66
C ILE A 25 -16.89 -33.44 -39.20
N LEU A 26 -18.06 -32.94 -38.76
CA LEU A 26 -19.08 -33.38 -37.77
C LEU A 26 -18.78 -33.78 -36.31
N GLU A 27 -19.61 -33.12 -35.48
CA GLU A 27 -20.18 -33.36 -34.15
C GLU A 27 -19.93 -34.73 -33.47
N ASP A 28 -19.58 -34.66 -32.17
CA ASP A 28 -20.34 -35.44 -31.20
C ASP A 28 -20.53 -34.69 -29.87
N SER A 29 -21.63 -35.08 -29.26
CA SER A 29 -22.38 -34.54 -28.14
C SER A 29 -21.63 -34.40 -26.81
N SER A 30 -22.07 -33.40 -26.04
CA SER A 30 -22.19 -33.37 -24.56
C SER A 30 -20.92 -33.44 -23.70
N THR A 31 -20.52 -32.29 -23.16
CA THR A 31 -20.17 -32.12 -21.73
C THR A 31 -20.12 -30.62 -21.44
N SER A 32 -21.20 -30.06 -20.87
CA SER A 32 -21.31 -29.85 -19.41
C SER A 32 -20.38 -28.74 -18.91
N VAL A 33 -20.93 -27.52 -18.99
CA VAL A 33 -20.88 -26.44 -17.98
C VAL A 33 -20.10 -26.80 -16.70
N HIS A 34 -18.76 -26.77 -16.73
CA HIS A 34 -17.95 -26.91 -15.51
C HIS A 34 -16.65 -26.09 -15.49
N GLU A 35 -16.25 -25.44 -16.59
CA GLU A 35 -14.99 -24.65 -16.60
C GLU A 35 -15.12 -23.25 -15.99
N THR A 36 -16.32 -22.66 -15.92
CA THR A 36 -16.52 -21.32 -15.32
C THR A 36 -16.49 -21.32 -13.80
N GLY A 37 -16.69 -22.47 -13.15
CA GLY A 37 -16.58 -22.60 -11.69
C GLY A 37 -15.15 -22.69 -11.19
N LEU A 38 -14.26 -23.35 -11.94
CA LEU A 38 -12.86 -23.56 -11.56
C LEU A 38 -12.00 -22.30 -11.72
N LEU A 39 -12.32 -21.42 -12.67
CA LEU A 39 -11.59 -20.14 -12.86
C LEU A 39 -11.90 -19.09 -11.80
N ASN A 40 -13.08 -19.13 -11.18
CA ASN A 40 -13.46 -18.20 -10.11
C ASN A 40 -12.81 -18.56 -8.76
N ASP A 41 -12.37 -19.81 -8.57
CA ASP A 41 -11.59 -20.22 -7.40
C ASP A 41 -10.08 -19.94 -7.57
N ILE A 42 -9.61 -19.56 -8.77
CA ILE A 42 -8.17 -19.48 -9.08
C ILE A 42 -7.45 -18.23 -8.55
N LEU A 43 -8.13 -17.20 -8.03
CA LEU A 43 -7.44 -16.07 -7.38
C LEU A 43 -8.27 -15.48 -6.23
N LYS A 44 -8.74 -16.31 -5.30
CA LYS A 44 -9.26 -15.79 -4.04
C LYS A 44 -8.08 -15.31 -3.18
N ILE A 45 -7.67 -14.07 -3.41
CA ILE A 45 -6.60 -13.42 -2.66
C ILE A 45 -7.13 -13.24 -1.24
N ASP A 46 -6.53 -13.91 -0.26
CA ASP A 46 -6.87 -13.70 1.15
C ASP A 46 -6.74 -12.21 1.49
N PRO A 47 -7.75 -11.57 2.09
CA PRO A 47 -7.67 -10.15 2.39
C PRO A 47 -6.56 -9.88 3.42
N LEU A 48 -5.85 -8.77 3.24
CA LEU A 48 -4.80 -8.32 4.16
C LEU A 48 -5.43 -7.52 5.30
N GLU A 49 -5.15 -7.91 6.53
CA GLU A 49 -5.65 -7.23 7.71
C GLU A 49 -4.74 -6.06 8.10
N VAL A 50 -5.30 -4.85 8.19
CA VAL A 50 -4.54 -3.63 8.49
C VAL A 50 -5.15 -2.91 9.67
N ILE A 51 -4.30 -2.41 10.58
CA ILE A 51 -4.70 -1.51 11.67
C ILE A 51 -4.00 -0.17 11.49
N VAL A 52 -4.77 0.92 11.50
CA VAL A 52 -4.22 2.28 11.63
C VAL A 52 -4.04 2.59 13.11
N VAL A 53 -2.79 2.79 13.52
CA VAL A 53 -2.46 3.13 14.91
C VAL A 53 -2.85 4.59 15.17
N GLN A 54 -3.23 4.92 16.41
CA GLN A 54 -3.48 6.31 16.80
C GLN A 54 -2.29 7.19 16.40
N CYS A 55 -2.60 8.34 15.80
CA CYS A 55 -1.59 9.30 15.37
C CYS A 55 -0.67 9.67 16.54
N ALA A 56 0.65 9.53 16.34
CA ALA A 56 1.64 9.62 17.40
C ALA A 56 1.58 10.95 18.16
N ASN A 57 1.33 12.04 17.43
CA ASN A 57 1.13 13.38 17.98
C ASN A 57 -0.29 13.91 17.70
N GLY A 58 -1.27 13.01 17.55
CA GLY A 58 -2.65 13.36 17.22
C GLY A 58 -3.35 14.23 18.25
N TYR A 59 -2.93 14.19 19.53
CA TYR A 59 -3.53 15.00 20.59
C TYR A 59 -3.57 16.50 20.27
N GLU A 60 -2.50 17.03 19.68
CA GLU A 60 -2.41 18.46 19.38
C GLU A 60 -3.37 18.87 18.26
N TYR A 61 -3.63 17.96 17.33
CA TYR A 61 -4.53 18.18 16.20
C TYR A 61 -5.98 17.90 16.57
N ALA A 62 -6.21 17.00 17.52
CA ALA A 62 -7.50 16.82 18.16
C ALA A 62 -7.97 18.11 18.86
N GLN A 63 -7.05 18.93 19.40
CA GLN A 63 -7.38 20.27 19.91
C GLN A 63 -7.89 21.22 18.81
N HIS A 64 -7.51 20.99 17.56
CA HIS A 64 -8.03 21.66 16.37
C HIS A 64 -9.26 20.96 15.76
N GLY A 65 -9.77 19.89 16.39
CA GLY A 65 -10.89 19.10 15.87
C GLY A 65 -10.55 18.31 14.59
N TYR A 66 -9.28 17.95 14.38
CA TYR A 66 -8.83 17.28 13.15
C TYR A 66 -8.08 15.96 13.41
N ASP A 67 -8.43 14.95 12.63
CA ASP A 67 -7.76 13.65 12.56
C ASP A 67 -7.85 13.12 11.10
N PHE A 68 -6.71 12.77 10.50
CA PHE A 68 -6.66 12.23 9.14
C PHE A 68 -6.66 10.70 9.09
N ASN A 69 -6.53 10.00 10.23
CA ASN A 69 -6.60 8.54 10.26
C ASN A 69 -7.91 7.99 9.66
N PRO A 70 -9.10 8.54 9.95
CA PRO A 70 -10.35 8.08 9.33
C PRO A 70 -10.36 8.19 7.81
N ILE A 71 -9.58 9.11 7.24
CA ILE A 71 -9.47 9.28 5.78
C ILE A 71 -8.65 8.14 5.20
N ILE A 72 -7.52 7.78 5.83
CA ILE A 72 -6.69 6.64 5.43
C ILE A 72 -7.52 5.36 5.49
N GLU A 73 -8.22 5.13 6.61
CA GLU A 73 -9.09 3.96 6.80
C GLU A 73 -10.17 3.87 5.71
N LYS A 74 -10.83 4.99 5.43
CA LYS A 74 -11.86 5.06 4.39
C LYS A 74 -11.31 4.76 3.00
N GLU A 75 -10.19 5.37 2.62
CA GLU A 75 -9.62 5.19 1.28
C GLU A 75 -9.07 3.77 1.08
N LEU A 76 -8.49 3.16 2.12
CA LEU A 76 -8.02 1.77 2.05
C LEU A 76 -9.16 0.75 2.00
N ASN A 77 -10.27 1.01 2.69
CA ASN A 77 -11.47 0.15 2.63
C ASN A 77 -12.12 0.10 1.24
N ASN A 78 -11.74 0.97 0.30
CA ASN A 78 -12.20 0.88 -1.09
C ASN A 78 -11.49 -0.24 -1.88
N PHE A 79 -10.47 -0.88 -1.31
CA PHE A 79 -9.74 -1.98 -1.96
C PHE A 79 -10.26 -3.33 -1.49
N GLU A 80 -10.70 -4.17 -2.43
CA GLU A 80 -11.35 -5.47 -2.16
C GLU A 80 -10.48 -6.45 -1.35
N ASN A 81 -9.17 -6.30 -1.41
CA ASN A 81 -8.19 -7.20 -0.77
C ASN A 81 -7.59 -6.63 0.52
N ILE A 82 -8.12 -5.53 1.06
CA ILE A 82 -7.67 -4.93 2.32
C ILE A 82 -8.85 -4.86 3.28
N ILE A 83 -8.66 -5.35 4.50
CA ILE A 83 -9.63 -5.21 5.59
C ILE A 83 -9.03 -4.29 6.65
N ILE A 84 -9.64 -3.12 6.84
CA ILE A 84 -9.30 -2.24 7.95
C ILE A 84 -9.97 -2.74 9.23
N LYS A 85 -9.16 -3.11 10.21
CA LYS A 85 -9.63 -3.49 11.54
C LYS A 85 -9.74 -2.25 12.42
N PRO A 86 -10.83 -2.11 13.20
CA PRO A 86 -10.96 -1.01 14.14
C PRO A 86 -9.83 -1.06 15.17
N PHE A 87 -9.33 0.11 15.56
CA PHE A 87 -8.24 0.19 16.53
C PHE A 87 -8.67 -0.42 17.89
N PRO A 88 -7.99 -1.46 18.40
CA PRO A 88 -8.52 -2.29 19.48
C PRO A 88 -8.16 -1.74 20.88
N LEU A 89 -8.77 -0.61 21.25
CA LEU A 89 -8.51 0.11 22.51
C LEU A 89 -8.52 -0.79 23.76
N LYS A 90 -9.50 -1.68 23.88
CA LYS A 90 -9.63 -2.59 25.04
C LYS A 90 -8.50 -3.62 25.08
N THR A 91 -8.12 -4.16 23.93
CA THR A 91 -7.06 -5.17 23.80
C THR A 91 -5.69 -4.58 24.13
N LEU A 92 -5.51 -3.29 23.87
CA LEU A 92 -4.26 -2.55 24.11
C LEU A 92 -4.23 -1.82 25.47
N MET A 93 -5.12 -2.16 26.41
CA MET A 93 -5.05 -1.62 27.77
C MET A 93 -3.69 -1.98 28.41
N GLY A 94 -2.98 -0.95 28.89
CA GLY A 94 -1.63 -1.10 29.46
C GLY A 94 -0.50 -1.17 28.42
N VAL A 95 -0.82 -1.13 27.12
CA VAL A 95 0.17 -1.01 26.04
C VAL A 95 0.33 0.45 25.65
N SER A 96 1.58 0.91 25.53
CA SER A 96 1.86 2.24 25.00
C SER A 96 1.71 2.26 23.48
N TYR A 97 0.65 2.89 22.99
CA TYR A 97 0.42 3.13 21.55
C TYR A 97 0.34 4.62 21.20
N GLN A 98 0.17 5.50 22.19
CA GLN A 98 0.28 6.94 22.01
C GLN A 98 1.76 7.30 21.76
N GLY A 99 2.04 8.18 20.79
CA GLY A 99 3.43 8.53 20.43
C GLY A 99 4.16 7.52 19.55
N VAL A 100 3.54 6.40 19.17
CA VAL A 100 4.21 5.35 18.38
C VAL A 100 4.27 5.73 16.91
N PHE A 101 5.46 6.10 16.45
CA PHE A 101 5.76 6.34 15.02
C PHE A 101 6.99 5.59 14.49
N ASP A 102 7.78 5.00 15.40
CA ASP A 102 8.95 4.20 15.05
C ASP A 102 8.61 2.72 15.26
N LYS A 103 8.94 1.89 14.26
CA LYS A 103 8.69 0.45 14.24
C LYS A 103 9.24 -0.26 15.49
N LYS A 104 10.32 0.24 16.09
CA LYS A 104 10.90 -0.35 17.32
C LYS A 104 9.94 -0.37 18.52
N TYR A 105 8.89 0.44 18.49
CA TYR A 105 7.85 0.48 19.54
C TYR A 105 6.59 -0.33 19.17
N CYS A 106 6.54 -0.96 18.00
CA CYS A 106 5.42 -1.82 17.59
C CYS A 106 5.34 -3.19 18.28
N PRO A 107 6.42 -3.85 18.78
CA PRO A 107 6.30 -5.21 19.33
C PRO A 107 5.21 -5.37 20.40
N PRO A 108 5.08 -4.48 21.41
CA PRO A 108 4.03 -4.58 22.42
C PRO A 108 2.60 -4.50 21.86
N ILE A 109 2.41 -3.82 20.73
CA ILE A 109 1.11 -3.72 20.04
C ILE A 109 0.86 -5.04 19.28
N ILE A 110 1.85 -5.48 18.50
CA ILE A 110 1.79 -6.70 17.67
C ILE A 110 1.51 -7.95 18.51
N GLU A 111 2.09 -8.06 19.70
CA GLU A 111 1.84 -9.17 20.63
C GLU A 111 0.36 -9.29 21.07
N LYS A 112 -0.43 -8.23 20.91
CA LYS A 112 -1.82 -8.16 21.37
C LYS A 112 -2.84 -8.12 20.24
N VAL A 113 -2.43 -7.84 19.01
CA VAL A 113 -3.35 -7.64 17.89
C VAL A 113 -3.02 -8.59 16.74
N SER A 114 -4.06 -9.15 16.12
CA SER A 114 -3.92 -9.87 14.85
C SER A 114 -4.15 -8.89 13.72
N ALA A 115 -3.09 -8.58 12.97
CA ALA A 115 -3.13 -7.84 11.71
C ALA A 115 -1.86 -8.19 10.92
N ASP A 116 -1.90 -8.12 9.59
CA ASP A 116 -0.71 -8.28 8.74
C ASP A 116 0.15 -7.02 8.74
N TYR A 117 -0.49 -5.85 8.85
CA TYR A 117 0.18 -4.56 8.78
C TYR A 117 -0.31 -3.56 9.83
N LEU A 118 0.62 -2.76 10.35
CA LEU A 118 0.31 -1.54 11.11
C LEU A 118 0.63 -0.32 10.26
N ILE A 119 -0.29 0.65 10.25
CA ILE A 119 -0.06 1.98 9.68
C ILE A 119 0.23 2.93 10.84
N LEU A 120 1.44 3.48 10.87
CA LEU A 120 1.88 4.48 11.83
C LEU A 120 1.75 5.85 11.21
N THR A 121 1.16 6.79 11.93
CA THR A 121 0.96 8.16 11.44
C THR A 121 1.49 9.18 12.44
N ARG A 122 2.03 10.27 11.92
CA ARG A 122 2.28 11.49 12.68
C ARG A 122 2.00 12.69 11.80
N PHE A 123 1.62 13.80 12.41
CA PHE A 123 1.74 15.07 11.73
C PHE A 123 3.18 15.53 11.71
N ASP A 124 3.60 16.08 10.58
CA ASP A 124 4.84 16.84 10.49
C ASP A 124 4.61 18.24 11.05
N LYS A 125 5.57 18.69 11.85
CA LYS A 125 5.53 19.95 12.54
C LYS A 125 6.72 20.81 12.16
N GLU A 126 6.58 21.52 11.06
CA GLU A 126 7.20 22.84 10.94
C GLU A 126 6.28 23.88 11.61
N LEU A 127 6.13 23.75 12.94
CA LEU A 127 5.40 24.71 13.76
C LEU A 127 6.27 25.97 13.89
N TYR A 128 6.15 26.90 12.94
CA TYR A 128 6.73 28.24 13.09
C TYR A 128 5.88 29.04 14.10
N ILE A 129 6.22 28.90 15.38
CA ILE A 129 5.53 29.52 16.54
C ILE A 129 5.55 31.07 16.47
N GLY A 130 6.33 31.68 15.57
CA GLY A 130 6.42 33.15 15.45
C GLY A 130 5.49 33.80 14.42
N ASN A 131 4.77 33.06 13.57
CA ASN A 131 3.90 33.66 12.55
C ASN A 131 2.78 32.71 12.12
N SER A 132 1.61 32.82 12.77
CA SER A 132 0.41 32.02 12.45
C SER A 132 -0.02 32.14 10.98
N ASN A 133 0.27 33.27 10.31
CA ASN A 133 -0.01 33.47 8.89
C ASN A 133 0.92 32.70 7.96
N LYS A 134 1.95 32.04 8.49
CA LYS A 134 2.89 31.17 7.75
C LYS A 134 2.85 29.71 8.21
N GLN A 135 1.86 29.34 9.01
CA GLN A 135 1.74 27.96 9.47
C GLN A 135 1.63 27.02 8.27
N ARG A 136 2.51 26.02 8.25
CA ARG A 136 2.53 24.95 7.27
C ARG A 136 2.21 23.65 7.96
N TRP A 137 1.55 22.78 7.21
CA TRP A 137 1.13 21.49 7.68
C TRP A 137 1.83 20.39 6.91
N GLY A 138 1.91 19.23 7.53
CA GLY A 138 2.39 18.04 6.89
C GLY A 138 2.02 16.81 7.70
N TYR A 139 2.34 15.66 7.14
CA TYR A 139 2.19 14.39 7.81
C TYR A 139 3.20 13.40 7.27
N GLU A 140 3.44 12.37 8.06
CA GLU A 140 4.14 11.18 7.63
C GLU A 140 3.32 9.95 8.01
N LEU A 141 3.39 8.96 7.14
CA LEU A 141 2.77 7.66 7.29
C LEU A 141 3.81 6.59 6.99
N ARG A 142 3.82 5.52 7.78
CA ARG A 142 4.69 4.35 7.57
C ARG A 142 3.86 3.08 7.69
N VAL A 143 4.09 2.12 6.79
CA VAL A 143 3.46 0.79 6.89
C VAL A 143 4.51 -0.20 7.38
N VAL A 144 4.19 -0.89 8.47
CA VAL A 144 5.06 -1.87 9.13
C VAL A 144 4.43 -3.25 9.01
N ASN A 145 5.21 -4.22 8.54
CA ASN A 145 4.83 -5.63 8.53
C ASN A 145 4.89 -6.18 9.96
N THR A 146 3.80 -6.79 10.45
CA THR A 146 3.73 -7.26 11.84
C THR A 146 4.57 -8.51 12.09
N LYS A 147 4.84 -9.31 11.06
CA LYS A 147 5.64 -10.54 11.15
C LYS A 147 7.14 -10.25 11.12
N THR A 148 7.58 -9.36 10.23
CA THR A 148 9.01 -9.07 10.02
C THR A 148 9.48 -7.81 10.76
N LEU A 149 8.56 -6.96 11.21
CA LEU A 149 8.87 -5.66 11.81
C LEU A 149 9.57 -4.68 10.85
N GLU A 150 9.54 -4.97 9.56
CA GLU A 150 10.09 -4.11 8.52
C GLU A 150 9.12 -3.02 8.12
N GLN A 151 9.66 -1.83 7.82
CA GLN A 151 8.90 -0.78 7.16
C GLN A 151 8.92 -1.06 5.68
N ILE A 152 7.74 -1.17 5.08
CA ILE A 152 7.55 -1.61 3.71
C ILE A 152 7.49 -0.41 2.77
N THR A 153 6.80 0.63 3.24
CA THR A 153 6.62 1.87 2.50
C THR A 153 6.37 3.01 3.47
N ALA A 154 6.56 4.21 2.97
CA ALA A 154 6.24 5.44 3.65
C ALA A 154 5.63 6.43 2.67
N MET A 155 4.82 7.34 3.19
CA MET A 155 4.22 8.44 2.46
C MET A 155 4.29 9.67 3.35
N GLU A 156 4.73 10.78 2.78
CA GLU A 156 4.83 12.03 3.51
C GLU A 156 4.48 13.21 2.61
N ALA A 157 4.03 14.28 3.24
CA ALA A 157 3.83 15.56 2.58
C ALA A 157 4.11 16.67 3.57
N HIS A 158 4.75 17.73 3.10
CA HIS A 158 5.20 18.86 3.89
C HIS A 158 4.73 20.16 3.24
N ASN A 159 4.86 21.28 3.97
CA ASN A 159 4.59 22.61 3.44
C ASN A 159 3.16 22.86 2.92
N LEU A 160 2.18 22.11 3.42
CA LEU A 160 0.77 22.20 3.04
C LEU A 160 0.10 23.41 3.68
N LYS A 161 -0.84 24.03 2.97
CA LYS A 161 -1.55 25.25 3.42
C LYS A 161 -2.62 24.97 4.46
N ASN A 162 -3.24 23.79 4.41
CA ASN A 162 -4.35 23.43 5.28
C ASN A 162 -4.55 21.91 5.30
N TYR A 163 -5.44 21.45 6.19
CA TYR A 163 -5.82 20.06 6.33
C TYR A 163 -6.43 19.47 5.05
N THR A 164 -7.18 20.24 4.26
CA THR A 164 -7.74 19.75 2.99
C THR A 164 -6.66 19.33 2.00
N GLU A 165 -5.50 19.99 2.00
CA GLU A 165 -4.36 19.58 1.18
C GLU A 165 -3.74 18.27 1.67
N ILE A 166 -3.75 17.97 2.98
CA ILE A 166 -3.38 16.66 3.53
C ILE A 166 -4.30 15.59 2.96
N GLU A 167 -5.62 15.80 3.04
CA GLU A 167 -6.59 14.80 2.57
C GLU A 167 -6.46 14.54 1.08
N LYS A 168 -6.26 15.60 0.27
CA LYS A 168 -6.05 15.48 -1.17
C LYS A 168 -4.79 14.67 -1.47
N HIS A 169 -3.70 14.90 -0.73
CA HIS A 169 -2.48 14.14 -0.90
C HIS A 169 -2.68 12.66 -0.56
N ILE A 170 -3.34 12.35 0.57
CA ILE A 170 -3.66 10.97 0.96
C ILE A 170 -4.47 10.28 -0.14
N LYS A 171 -5.58 10.89 -0.56
CA LYS A 171 -6.47 10.34 -1.60
C LYS A 171 -5.75 10.10 -2.93
N HIS A 172 -4.88 11.01 -3.34
CA HIS A 172 -4.12 10.89 -4.58
C HIS A 172 -3.09 9.76 -4.56
N ASN A 173 -2.50 9.48 -3.39
CA ASN A 173 -1.36 8.57 -3.27
C ASN A 173 -1.69 7.23 -2.59
N ILE A 174 -2.94 7.01 -2.16
CA ILE A 174 -3.34 5.79 -1.45
C ILE A 174 -3.12 4.51 -2.29
N GLY A 175 -3.19 4.61 -3.61
CA GLY A 175 -2.89 3.49 -4.52
C GLY A 175 -1.45 2.97 -4.37
N THR A 176 -0.49 3.84 -4.05
CA THR A 176 0.91 3.45 -3.81
C THR A 176 1.04 2.59 -2.54
N LEU A 177 0.24 2.88 -1.52
CA LEU A 177 0.18 2.07 -0.29
C LEU A 177 -0.37 0.68 -0.57
N LYS A 178 -1.43 0.57 -1.37
CA LYS A 178 -2.00 -0.70 -1.80
C LYS A 178 -0.96 -1.58 -2.50
N ILE A 179 -0.27 -1.04 -3.51
CA ILE A 179 0.72 -1.78 -4.29
C ILE A 179 1.84 -2.32 -3.38
N ALA A 180 2.33 -1.49 -2.45
CA ALA A 180 3.37 -1.91 -1.52
C ALA A 180 2.92 -3.03 -0.56
N VAL A 181 1.67 -2.98 -0.12
CA VAL A 181 1.05 -3.98 0.77
C VAL A 181 0.80 -5.30 0.03
N GLU A 182 0.48 -5.26 -1.27
CA GLU A 182 0.24 -6.43 -2.12
C GLU A 182 1.51 -7.16 -2.57
N ASN A 183 2.59 -6.44 -2.89
CA ASN A 183 3.82 -7.01 -3.47
C ASN A 183 4.65 -7.87 -2.50
N LEU A 184 4.24 -7.99 -1.23
CA LEU A 184 4.93 -8.79 -0.21
C LEU A 184 4.31 -10.17 0.04
N LYS A 185 3.28 -10.55 -0.74
CA LYS A 185 2.69 -11.89 -0.68
C LYS A 185 3.55 -12.95 -1.35
#